data_AF-A0A931Y4F8-F1
#
_entry.id   AF-A0A931Y4F8-F1
#
_cell.length_a   1.000
_cell.length_b   1.000
_cell.length_c   1.000
_cell.angle_alpha   90.00
_cell.angle_beta   90.00
_cell.angle_gamma   90.00
#
_symmetry.space_group_name_H-M   'P 1'
#
loop_
_entity.id
_entity.type
_entity.pdbx_description
1 polymer ?
#
loop_
_entity_poly.entity_id
_entity_poly.type
_entity_poly.pdbx_seq_one_letter_code
_entity_poly.pdbx_strand_id
1 'polypeptide(L)'
;MSLGLLIVPACSVLSRPQRRFAPVFERGRSLRSRAWTAPARAWWGALPRAGGARKGRARDSRGRTGSAMLLKVYWVALEVVRELTPVIEQIERRNRNLADQLDRSSVAVPLAIAEGSSARGKIRNAVYQRGICEMREARSCCDVAVARGYVGSISPVTLSKIDHVIGA
;
A
#
# COMPACT_ATOMS: atom_id res chain seq x y z
N MET A 1 -24.17 -34.22 55.63
CA MET A 1 -24.82 -34.11 54.31
C MET A 1 -24.70 -32.67 53.83
N SER A 2 -24.32 -32.51 52.56
CA SER A 2 -24.20 -31.27 51.76
C SER A 2 -23.13 -30.24 52.14
N LEU A 3 -21.96 -30.43 51.53
CA LEU A 3 -20.94 -29.40 51.28
C LEU A 3 -21.43 -28.48 50.14
N GLY A 4 -21.46 -27.16 50.39
CA GLY A 4 -21.77 -26.15 49.39
C GLY A 4 -20.64 -26.00 48.36
N LEU A 5 -20.97 -26.21 47.09
CA LEU A 5 -20.09 -26.04 45.93
C LEU A 5 -19.74 -24.55 45.73
N LEU A 6 -18.48 -24.20 45.98
CA LEU A 6 -17.86 -22.94 45.56
C LEU A 6 -17.77 -22.89 44.03
N ILE A 7 -18.54 -21.99 43.42
CA ILE A 7 -18.51 -21.68 42.00
C ILE A 7 -17.25 -20.84 41.74
N VAL A 8 -16.25 -21.44 41.08
CA VAL A 8 -15.03 -20.75 40.64
C VAL A 8 -15.31 -20.06 39.29
N PRO A 9 -15.03 -18.76 39.13
CA PRO A 9 -15.26 -18.04 37.87
C PRO A 9 -14.29 -18.49 36.78
N ALA A 10 -14.76 -18.47 35.53
CA ALA A 10 -14.00 -18.86 34.34
C ALA A 10 -12.90 -17.83 33.99
N CYS A 11 -11.83 -17.79 34.78
CA CYS A 11 -10.53 -17.16 34.49
C CYS A 11 -9.45 -17.60 35.51
N SER A 12 -9.44 -18.88 35.90
CA SER A 12 -8.42 -19.45 36.79
C SER A 12 -7.39 -20.29 36.02
N VAL A 13 -6.12 -20.18 36.44
CA VAL A 13 -4.89 -20.72 35.83
C VAL A 13 -4.90 -22.23 35.59
N LEU A 14 -5.85 -22.96 36.20
CA LEU A 14 -5.98 -24.41 36.17
C LEU A 14 -6.78 -24.99 34.98
N SER A 15 -7.30 -24.15 34.07
CA SER A 15 -8.05 -24.62 32.87
C SER A 15 -7.25 -24.60 31.56
N ARG A 16 -5.92 -24.44 31.61
CA ARG A 16 -5.07 -24.44 30.41
C ARG A 16 -4.57 -25.87 30.08
N PRO A 17 -4.85 -26.43 28.90
CA PRO A 17 -4.26 -27.69 28.48
C PRO A 17 -2.75 -27.52 28.26
N GLN A 18 -1.96 -28.25 29.07
CA GLN A 18 -0.50 -28.32 28.97
C GLN A 18 -0.09 -28.98 27.65
N ARG A 19 0.35 -28.19 26.67
CA ARG A 19 1.13 -28.71 25.54
C ARG A 19 2.59 -28.85 26.00
N ARG A 20 3.04 -30.10 26.00
CA ARG A 20 4.38 -30.55 26.38
C ARG A 20 5.45 -29.79 25.59
N PHE A 21 6.39 -29.19 26.33
CA PHE A 21 7.67 -28.73 25.81
C PHE A 21 8.57 -29.94 25.52
N ALA A 22 9.10 -30.03 24.31
CA ALA A 22 10.29 -30.83 24.02
C ALA A 22 11.48 -29.86 23.87
N PRO A 23 12.61 -30.07 24.56
CA PRO A 23 13.78 -29.22 24.40
C PRO A 23 14.61 -29.71 23.21
N VAL A 24 14.91 -28.81 22.27
CA VAL A 24 16.09 -28.95 21.40
C VAL A 24 17.03 -27.80 21.78
N PHE A 25 18.09 -28.16 22.48
CA PHE A 25 19.20 -27.28 22.79
C PHE A 25 20.27 -27.41 21.71
N GLU A 26 21.05 -26.34 21.55
CA GLU A 26 22.30 -26.18 20.80
C GLU A 26 22.20 -25.76 19.32
N ARG A 27 23.01 -24.82 18.80
CA ARG A 27 24.05 -23.95 19.37
C ARG A 27 24.31 -22.83 18.34
N GLY A 28 24.42 -21.58 18.81
CA GLY A 28 25.32 -20.55 18.27
C GLY A 28 25.02 -19.91 16.89
N ARG A 29 24.51 -18.67 16.90
CA ARG A 29 25.19 -17.51 16.28
C ARG A 29 24.54 -16.18 16.67
N SER A 30 25.40 -15.17 16.73
CA SER A 30 25.33 -13.93 17.50
C SER A 30 24.21 -12.95 17.13
N LEU A 31 23.80 -12.20 18.15
CA LEU A 31 22.97 -11.01 18.07
C LEU A 31 23.65 -9.94 17.21
N ARG A 32 23.16 -9.74 15.97
CA ARG A 32 23.18 -8.40 15.35
C ARG A 32 21.76 -7.88 15.27
N SER A 33 21.60 -6.76 15.95
CA SER A 33 20.41 -5.95 16.12
C SER A 33 19.85 -5.45 14.77
N ARG A 34 18.56 -5.72 14.59
CA ARG A 34 17.51 -4.82 14.07
C ARG A 34 17.91 -3.80 13.00
N ALA A 35 17.43 -4.02 11.78
CA ALA A 35 16.91 -2.94 10.95
C ALA A 35 15.78 -3.47 10.04
N TRP A 36 14.54 -3.16 10.43
CA TRP A 36 13.36 -3.04 9.57
C TRP A 36 13.12 -4.19 8.59
N THR A 37 12.52 -5.26 9.12
CA THR A 37 11.63 -6.13 8.34
C THR A 37 10.63 -5.26 7.60
N ALA A 38 10.70 -5.27 6.27
CA ALA A 38 9.78 -4.61 5.36
C ALA A 38 8.32 -4.79 5.80
N PRO A 39 7.56 -3.71 6.07
CA PRO A 39 6.11 -3.78 6.05
C PRO A 39 5.61 -3.43 4.64
N ALA A 40 4.51 -4.09 4.24
CA ALA A 40 3.65 -3.80 3.07
C ALA A 40 3.69 -4.74 1.84
N ARG A 41 4.03 -6.04 2.01
CA ARG A 41 3.42 -7.11 1.17
C ARG A 41 2.24 -7.80 1.86
N ALA A 42 1.55 -7.08 2.74
CA ALA A 42 0.39 -7.57 3.48
C ALA A 42 -0.68 -6.47 3.64
N TRP A 43 -1.07 -5.86 2.53
CA TRP A 43 -2.41 -5.28 2.38
C TRP A 43 -3.22 -6.24 1.48
N TRP A 44 -3.72 -7.28 2.12
CA TRP A 44 -4.95 -8.06 1.89
C TRP A 44 -5.69 -7.86 0.55
N GLY A 45 -6.16 -8.89 -0.17
CA GLY A 45 -6.35 -10.29 0.16
C GLY A 45 -6.93 -11.06 -1.03
N ALA A 46 -6.82 -12.38 -0.93
CA ALA A 46 -7.23 -13.37 -1.92
C ALA A 46 -8.67 -13.19 -2.43
N LEU A 47 -8.83 -13.03 -3.74
CA LEU A 47 -10.05 -13.43 -4.44
C LEU A 47 -9.96 -14.95 -4.69
N PRO A 48 -11.00 -15.75 -4.37
CA PRO A 48 -10.99 -17.18 -4.69
C PRO A 48 -11.01 -17.36 -6.20
N ARG A 49 -9.94 -17.94 -6.77
CA ARG A 49 -9.89 -18.31 -8.18
C ARG A 49 -10.57 -19.66 -8.35
N ALA A 50 -11.90 -19.64 -8.47
CA ALA A 50 -12.68 -20.80 -8.88
C ALA A 50 -12.23 -21.26 -10.28
N GLY A 51 -11.92 -22.54 -10.42
CA GLY A 51 -11.60 -23.19 -11.69
C GLY A 51 -12.80 -23.22 -12.64
N GLY A 52 -12.51 -23.12 -13.94
CA GLY A 52 -13.52 -23.25 -14.99
C GLY A 52 -12.97 -22.87 -16.35
N ALA A 53 -12.46 -23.86 -17.09
CA ALA A 53 -12.01 -23.71 -18.46
C ALA A 53 -13.13 -23.22 -19.39
N ARG A 54 -12.86 -22.20 -20.21
CA ARG A 54 -13.64 -21.91 -21.42
C ARG A 54 -12.68 -21.66 -22.59
N LYS A 55 -12.79 -22.55 -23.59
CA LYS A 55 -12.09 -22.51 -24.88
C LYS A 55 -12.24 -21.13 -25.54
N GLY A 56 -11.12 -20.62 -26.03
CA GLY A 56 -11.03 -19.35 -26.72
C GLY A 56 -11.86 -19.31 -28.01
N ARG A 57 -12.51 -18.17 -28.23
CA ARG A 57 -12.92 -17.71 -29.55
C ARG A 57 -12.18 -16.40 -29.77
N ALA A 58 -11.17 -16.44 -30.63
CA ALA A 58 -10.49 -15.25 -31.11
C ALA A 58 -11.51 -14.42 -31.90
N ARG A 59 -11.93 -13.28 -31.34
CA ARG A 59 -12.55 -12.21 -32.12
C ARG A 59 -11.45 -11.23 -32.46
N ASP A 60 -11.07 -11.27 -33.73
CA ASP A 60 -10.35 -10.21 -34.40
C ASP A 60 -11.25 -8.97 -34.39
N SER A 61 -10.83 -7.93 -33.66
CA SER A 61 -11.43 -6.60 -33.72
C SER A 61 -10.33 -5.56 -33.84
N ARG A 62 -9.73 -5.55 -35.04
CA ARG A 62 -9.09 -4.36 -35.62
C ARG A 62 -10.08 -3.20 -35.58
N GLY A 63 -9.64 -2.04 -35.09
CA GLY A 63 -10.40 -0.80 -35.20
C GLY A 63 -11.16 -0.37 -33.95
N ARG A 64 -10.52 -0.36 -32.78
CA ARG A 64 -10.82 0.66 -31.78
C ARG A 64 -9.49 1.22 -31.32
N THR A 65 -9.07 2.32 -31.92
CA THR A 65 -8.06 3.21 -31.34
C THR A 65 -8.64 3.71 -30.03
N GLY A 66 -8.51 2.87 -29.01
CA GLY A 66 -9.02 3.09 -27.68
C GLY A 66 -8.14 4.11 -26.99
N SER A 67 -8.28 5.38 -27.37
CA SER A 67 -8.45 6.38 -26.32
C SER A 67 -9.74 6.01 -25.59
N ALA A 68 -9.69 4.95 -24.77
CA ALA A 68 -10.59 4.85 -23.63
C ALA A 68 -10.44 6.20 -22.95
N MET A 69 -11.54 6.97 -22.88
CA MET A 69 -11.57 8.33 -22.32
C MET A 69 -11.00 8.28 -20.90
N LEU A 70 -9.68 8.40 -20.77
CA LEU A 70 -8.98 8.44 -19.51
C LEU A 70 -9.36 9.76 -18.86
N LEU A 71 -9.63 9.70 -17.57
CA LEU A 71 -9.92 10.88 -16.78
C LEU A 71 -8.75 11.86 -16.93
N LYS A 72 -9.03 13.17 -17.11
CA LYS A 72 -7.99 14.21 -17.20
C LYS A 72 -6.97 14.13 -16.05
N VAL A 73 -7.43 13.72 -14.87
CA VAL A 73 -6.62 13.49 -13.67
C VAL A 73 -5.52 12.44 -13.85
N TYR A 74 -5.65 11.50 -14.79
CA TYR A 74 -4.58 10.55 -15.14
C TYR A 74 -3.33 11.27 -15.64
N TRP A 75 -3.51 12.23 -16.55
CA TRP A 75 -2.40 12.98 -17.12
C TRP A 75 -1.76 13.91 -16.09
N VAL A 76 -2.58 14.53 -15.23
CA VAL A 76 -2.08 15.32 -14.09
C VAL A 76 -1.25 14.44 -13.14
N ALA A 77 -1.70 13.23 -12.82
CA ALA A 77 -0.95 12.30 -11.98
C ALA A 77 0.40 11.90 -12.61
N LEU A 78 0.47 11.72 -13.94
CA LEU A 78 1.74 11.47 -14.62
C LEU A 78 2.67 12.68 -14.60
N GLU A 79 2.14 13.90 -14.69
CA GLU A 79 2.94 15.12 -14.52
C GLU A 79 3.52 15.20 -13.12
N VAL A 80 2.73 14.90 -12.08
CA VAL A 80 3.22 14.84 -10.70
C VAL A 80 4.38 13.85 -10.58
N VAL A 81 4.27 12.63 -11.12
CA VAL A 81 5.37 11.64 -11.08
C VAL A 81 6.64 12.19 -11.74
N ARG A 82 6.52 12.84 -12.90
CA ARG A 82 7.67 13.46 -13.59
C ARG A 82 8.30 14.58 -12.76
N GLU A 83 7.48 15.45 -12.19
CA GLU A 83 7.95 16.58 -11.38
C GLU A 83 8.57 16.15 -10.05
N LEU A 84 8.11 15.03 -9.48
CA LEU A 84 8.68 14.47 -8.24
C LEU A 84 9.98 13.69 -8.46
N THR A 85 10.31 13.29 -9.69
CA THR A 85 11.55 12.54 -9.98
C THR A 85 12.81 13.24 -9.43
N PRO A 86 13.10 14.52 -9.74
CA PRO A 86 14.27 15.20 -9.18
C PRO A 86 14.20 15.41 -7.66
N VAL A 87 13.00 15.40 -7.06
CA VAL A 87 12.80 15.49 -5.61
C VAL A 87 13.16 14.16 -4.95
N ILE A 88 12.70 13.04 -5.53
CA ILE A 88 13.01 11.68 -5.07
C ILE A 88 14.53 11.46 -5.09
N GLU A 89 15.21 11.84 -6.17
CA GLU A 89 16.67 11.72 -6.26
C GLU A 89 17.41 12.55 -5.19
N GLN A 90 16.91 13.74 -4.86
CA GLN A 90 17.49 14.57 -3.79
C GLN A 90 17.30 13.91 -2.42
N ILE A 91 16.09 13.39 -2.16
CA ILE A 91 15.78 12.69 -0.92
C ILE A 91 16.60 11.41 -0.80
N GLU A 92 16.77 10.64 -1.88
CA GLU A 92 17.44 9.33 -1.86
C GLU A 92 18.88 9.43 -1.33
N ARG A 93 19.60 10.50 -1.69
CA ARG A 93 20.96 10.78 -1.21
C ARG A 93 21.05 10.96 0.30
N ARG A 94 19.94 11.24 0.99
CA ARG A 94 19.86 11.52 2.43
C ARG A 94 19.07 10.46 3.19
N ASN A 95 18.03 9.92 2.57
CA ASN A 95 17.13 8.92 3.14
C ASN A 95 16.47 8.10 2.01
N ARG A 96 17.08 6.96 1.69
CA ARG A 96 16.58 6.03 0.67
C ARG A 96 15.18 5.49 0.95
N ASN A 97 14.83 5.27 2.22
CA ASN A 97 13.52 4.71 2.57
C ASN A 97 12.39 5.71 2.28
N LEU A 98 12.59 6.98 2.63
CA LEU A 98 11.61 8.02 2.32
C LEU A 98 11.48 8.26 0.81
N ALA A 99 12.59 8.18 0.07
CA ALA A 99 12.58 8.28 -1.38
C ALA A 99 11.80 7.12 -2.03
N ASP A 100 12.05 5.88 -1.60
CA ASP A 100 11.32 4.69 -2.06
C ASP A 100 9.82 4.79 -1.75
N GLN A 101 9.46 5.27 -0.56
CA GLN A 101 8.06 5.49 -0.18
C GLN A 101 7.38 6.55 -1.08
N LEU A 102 8.05 7.67 -1.35
CA LEU A 102 7.54 8.71 -2.25
C LEU A 102 7.40 8.20 -3.69
N ASP A 103 8.39 7.47 -4.19
CA ASP A 103 8.36 6.90 -5.54
C ASP A 103 7.20 5.91 -5.68
N ARG A 104 7.14 4.90 -4.80
CA ARG A 104 6.10 3.87 -4.83
C ARG A 104 4.71 4.47 -4.73
N SER A 105 4.48 5.36 -3.77
CA SER A 105 3.17 5.98 -3.56
C SER A 105 2.75 6.84 -4.75
N SER A 106 3.66 7.68 -5.28
CA SER A 106 3.35 8.51 -6.45
C SER A 106 3.07 7.69 -7.73
N VAL A 107 3.82 6.61 -7.96
CA VAL A 107 3.63 5.70 -9.11
C VAL A 107 2.34 4.88 -8.99
N ALA A 108 1.92 4.52 -7.78
CA ALA A 108 0.69 3.76 -7.56
C ALA A 108 -0.59 4.51 -8.01
N VAL A 109 -0.57 5.85 -8.01
CA VAL A 109 -1.73 6.69 -8.32
C VAL A 109 -2.19 6.57 -9.79
N PRO A 110 -1.36 6.86 -10.82
CA PRO A 110 -1.79 6.71 -12.20
C PRO A 110 -2.18 5.26 -12.54
N LEU A 111 -1.56 4.27 -11.89
CA LEU A 111 -1.94 2.86 -12.03
C LEU A 111 -3.34 2.58 -11.47
N ALA A 112 -3.65 3.10 -10.28
CA ALA A 112 -5.00 3.01 -9.71
C ALA A 112 -6.05 3.72 -10.58
N ILE A 113 -5.73 4.89 -11.15
CA ILE A 113 -6.65 5.60 -12.06
C ILE A 113 -6.96 4.76 -13.30
N ALA A 114 -5.93 4.16 -13.91
CA ALA A 114 -6.11 3.29 -15.08
C ALA A 114 -6.93 2.04 -14.75
N GLU A 115 -6.63 1.38 -13.62
CA GLU A 115 -7.39 0.22 -13.14
C GLU A 115 -8.86 0.57 -12.86
N GLY A 116 -9.10 1.67 -12.15
CA GLY A 116 -10.44 2.15 -11.82
C GLY A 116 -11.25 2.51 -13.07
N SER A 117 -10.60 3.05 -14.11
CA SER A 117 -11.24 3.38 -15.39
C SER A 117 -11.79 2.15 -16.12
N SER A 118 -11.25 0.96 -15.84
CA SER A 118 -11.73 -0.31 -16.38
C SER A 118 -12.64 -1.08 -15.40
N ALA A 119 -12.70 -0.67 -14.13
CA ALA A 119 -13.48 -1.30 -13.09
C ALA A 119 -14.95 -0.84 -13.07
N ARG A 120 -15.81 -1.57 -12.34
CA ARG A 120 -17.26 -1.28 -12.22
C ARG A 120 -17.72 -1.25 -10.77
N GLY A 121 -18.79 -0.50 -10.51
CA GLY A 121 -19.50 -0.48 -9.24
C GLY A 121 -18.60 -0.19 -8.03
N LYS A 122 -18.76 -0.98 -6.96
CA LYS A 122 -18.01 -0.83 -5.70
C LYS A 122 -16.50 -0.98 -5.88
N ILE A 123 -16.06 -1.83 -6.82
CA ILE A 123 -14.63 -2.04 -7.08
C ILE A 123 -14.00 -0.77 -7.62
N ARG A 124 -14.66 -0.10 -8.58
CA ARG A 124 -14.17 1.18 -9.12
C ARG A 124 -13.95 2.21 -8.01
N ASN A 125 -14.92 2.36 -7.11
CA ASN A 125 -14.82 3.32 -6.02
C ASN A 125 -13.68 2.95 -5.06
N ALA A 126 -13.53 1.68 -4.70
CA ALA A 126 -12.44 1.22 -3.85
C ALA A 126 -11.06 1.48 -4.48
N VAL A 127 -10.91 1.23 -5.78
CA VAL A 127 -9.66 1.48 -6.51
C VAL A 127 -9.33 2.97 -6.57
N TYR A 128 -10.30 3.85 -6.84
CA TYR A 128 -10.07 5.30 -6.81
C TYR A 128 -9.74 5.81 -5.42
N GLN A 129 -10.43 5.33 -4.38
CA GLN A 129 -10.12 5.70 -3.00
C GLN A 129 -8.70 5.27 -2.61
N ARG A 130 -8.27 4.08 -3.03
CA ARG A 130 -6.87 3.64 -2.88
C ARG A 130 -5.91 4.63 -3.56
N GLY A 131 -6.19 5.02 -4.79
CA GLY A 131 -5.36 6.02 -5.51
C GLY A 131 -5.27 7.37 -4.79
N ILE A 132 -6.37 7.85 -4.20
CA ILE A 132 -6.37 9.09 -3.40
C ILE A 132 -5.51 8.94 -2.14
N CYS A 133 -5.61 7.79 -1.45
CA CYS A 133 -4.78 7.52 -0.27
C CYS A 133 -3.28 7.48 -0.61
N GLU A 134 -2.90 6.85 -1.72
CA GLU A 134 -1.51 6.83 -2.21
C GLU A 134 -1.01 8.25 -2.52
N MET A 135 -1.84 9.11 -3.13
CA MET A 135 -1.44 10.51 -3.38
C MET A 135 -1.29 11.32 -2.09
N ARG A 136 -2.14 11.08 -1.08
CA ARG A 136 -1.98 11.70 0.26
C ARG A 136 -0.70 11.26 0.95
N GLU A 137 -0.31 10.00 0.77
CA GLU A 137 0.96 9.48 1.27
C GLU A 137 2.14 10.16 0.57
N ALA A 138 2.11 10.30 -0.76
CA ALA A 138 3.13 11.04 -1.51
C ALA A 138 3.25 12.49 -1.02
N ARG A 139 2.13 13.19 -0.84
CA ARG A 139 2.09 14.56 -0.27
C ARG A 139 2.73 14.61 1.12
N SER A 140 2.42 13.64 1.98
CA SER A 140 2.99 13.55 3.33
C SER A 140 4.50 13.30 3.29
N CYS A 141 4.99 12.50 2.35
CA CYS A 141 6.42 12.29 2.14
C CYS A 141 7.13 13.59 1.72
N CYS A 142 6.50 14.41 0.87
CA CYS A 142 6.99 15.75 0.53
C CYS A 142 7.10 16.65 1.77
N ASP A 143 6.05 16.72 2.59
CA ASP A 143 6.04 17.51 3.83
C ASP A 143 7.17 17.08 4.78
N VAL A 144 7.36 15.76 4.96
CA VAL A 144 8.44 15.21 5.77
C VAL A 144 9.81 15.55 5.19
N ALA A 145 9.99 15.48 3.87
CA ALA A 145 11.26 15.81 3.23
C ALA A 145 11.66 17.28 3.44
N VAL A 146 10.69 18.21 3.37
CA VAL A 146 10.90 19.63 3.68
C VAL A 146 11.18 19.83 5.17
N ALA A 147 10.38 19.24 6.06
CA ALA A 147 10.56 19.37 7.51
C ALA A 147 11.91 18.81 8.00
N ARG A 148 12.43 17.79 7.31
CA ARG A 148 13.75 17.19 7.58
C ARG A 148 14.91 17.97 6.94
N GLY A 149 14.62 18.96 6.10
CA GLY A 149 15.62 19.71 5.35
C GLY A 149 16.36 18.89 4.30
N TYR A 150 15.74 17.81 3.79
CA TYR A 150 16.30 17.04 2.67
C TYR A 150 16.16 17.78 1.35
N VAL A 151 15.10 18.58 1.24
CA VAL A 151 14.83 19.51 0.15
C VAL A 151 14.40 20.84 0.77
N GLY A 152 14.74 21.96 0.12
CA GLY A 152 14.37 23.29 0.64
C GLY A 152 12.87 23.57 0.52
N SER A 153 12.30 23.29 -0.64
CA SER A 153 10.86 23.44 -0.91
C SER A 153 10.45 22.57 -2.09
N ILE A 154 9.18 22.15 -2.12
CA ILE A 154 8.56 21.59 -3.32
C ILE A 154 7.89 22.72 -4.09
N SER A 155 7.95 22.67 -5.42
CA SER A 155 7.28 23.66 -6.27
C SER A 155 5.79 23.78 -5.90
N PRO A 156 5.27 25.00 -5.66
CA PRO A 156 3.85 25.20 -5.38
C PRO A 156 2.93 24.69 -6.50
N VAL A 157 3.42 24.70 -7.75
CA VAL A 157 2.69 24.16 -8.90
C VAL A 157 2.53 22.64 -8.77
N THR A 158 3.59 21.94 -8.38
CA THR A 158 3.55 20.48 -8.17
C THR A 158 2.63 20.12 -7.01
N LEU A 159 2.69 20.88 -5.90
CA LEU A 159 1.78 20.70 -4.77
C LEU A 159 0.32 20.93 -5.16
N SER A 160 0.04 21.97 -5.96
CA SER A 160 -1.32 22.22 -6.47
C SER A 160 -1.83 21.08 -7.35
N LYS A 161 -0.97 20.44 -8.16
CA LYS A 161 -1.35 19.25 -8.93
C LYS A 161 -1.63 18.04 -8.03
N ILE A 162 -0.83 17.85 -6.98
CA ILE A 162 -1.07 16.82 -5.95
C ILE A 162 -2.44 17.04 -5.30
N ASP A 163 -2.73 18.27 -4.87
CA ASP A 163 -4.00 18.63 -4.22
C ASP A 163 -5.18 18.46 -5.19
N HIS A 164 -5.00 18.81 -6.48
CA HIS A 164 -5.99 18.55 -7.53
C HIS A 164 -6.31 17.06 -7.69
N VAL A 165 -5.30 16.17 -7.59
CA VAL A 165 -5.51 14.72 -7.66
C VAL A 165 -6.21 14.19 -6.40
N ILE A 166 -5.93 14.77 -5.23
CA ILE A 166 -6.61 14.43 -3.96
C ILE A 166 -8.06 14.94 -3.94
N GLY A 167 -8.34 16.03 -4.65
CA GLY A 167 -9.61 16.77 -4.60
C GLY A 167 -9.70 17.71 -3.41
N ALA A 168 -8.60 18.36 -3.04
CA ALA A 168 -8.48 19.35 -1.97
C ALA A 168 -8.33 20.77 -2.51
#